data_AF-A0A925HAB2-F1
#
_entry.id   AF-A0A925HAB2-F1
#
_cell.length_a   1.000
_cell.length_b   1.000
_cell.length_c   1.000
_cell.angle_alpha   90.00
_cell.angle_beta   90.00
_cell.angle_gamma   90.00
#
_symmetry.space_group_name_H-M   'P 1'
#
loop_
_entity.id
_entity.type
_entity.pdbx_description
1 polymer ?
#
loop_
_entity_poly.entity_id
_entity_poly.type
_entity_poly.pdbx_seq_one_letter_code
_entity_poly.pdbx_strand_id
1 'polypeptide(L)'
;MKRALLVLAVAALYVLHQDFWFWRTPYPVFGIIPIGLFYHVCFSVAASLLMWLLVRHAWPHHLEREVERLDAEEAEGGDER
;
A
#
# COMPACT_ATOMS: atom_id res chain seq x y z
N MET A 1 9.40 -13.44 -10.29
CA MET A 1 9.83 -12.09 -10.74
C MET A 1 8.92 -10.98 -10.20
N LYS A 2 7.64 -10.88 -10.61
CA LYS A 2 6.74 -9.79 -10.19
C LYS A 2 6.56 -9.64 -8.67
N ARG A 3 6.42 -10.76 -7.94
CA ARG A 3 6.35 -10.74 -6.46
C ARG A 3 7.61 -10.17 -5.82
N ALA A 4 8.80 -10.51 -6.34
CA ALA A 4 10.05 -9.97 -5.82
C ALA A 4 10.17 -8.46 -6.06
N LEU A 5 9.69 -7.95 -7.19
CA LEU A 5 9.60 -6.51 -7.46
C LEU A 5 8.66 -5.80 -6.48
N LEU A 6 7.50 -6.40 -6.17
CA LEU A 6 6.57 -5.83 -5.18
C LEU A 6 7.18 -5.81 -3.77
N VAL A 7 7.84 -6.90 -3.37
CA VAL A 7 8.54 -6.98 -2.08
C VAL A 7 9.68 -5.96 -2.00
N LEU A 8 10.47 -5.82 -3.09
CA LEU A 8 11.55 -4.84 -3.16
C LEU A 8 11.01 -3.40 -3.11
N ALA A 9 9.88 -3.12 -3.77
CA ALA A 9 9.23 -1.82 -3.72
C ALA A 9 8.71 -1.49 -2.31
N VAL A 10 8.12 -2.46 -1.61
CA VAL A 10 7.71 -2.31 -0.20
C VAL A 10 8.91 -2.07 0.71
N ALA A 11 9.99 -2.85 0.55
CA ALA A 11 11.22 -2.68 1.33
C ALA A 11 11.86 -1.31 1.07
N ALA A 12 11.90 -0.86 -0.19
CA ALA A 12 12.39 0.47 -0.54
C ALA A 12 11.53 1.57 0.10
N LEU A 13 10.20 1.43 0.06
CA LEU A 13 9.29 2.37 0.71
C LEU A 13 9.48 2.38 2.23
N TYR A 14 9.74 1.22 2.84
CA TYR A 14 9.99 1.12 4.29
C TYR A 14 11.28 1.82 4.71
N VAL A 15 12.34 1.68 3.92
CA VAL A 15 13.60 2.39 4.15
C VAL A 15 13.42 3.88 3.91
N LEU A 16 12.66 4.26 2.87
CA LEU A 16 12.33 5.65 2.56
C LEU A 16 11.42 6.27 3.64
N HIS A 17 10.62 5.47 4.34
CA HIS A 17 9.84 5.93 5.49
C HIS A 17 10.73 6.33 6.67
N GLN A 18 11.97 5.85 6.73
CA GLN A 18 12.87 6.23 7.82
C GLN A 18 13.18 7.73 7.71
N ASP A 19 12.77 8.49 8.71
CA ASP A 19 12.79 9.96 8.74
C ASP A 19 14.20 10.56 8.92
N PHE A 20 15.24 9.83 8.55
CA PHE A 20 16.63 10.23 8.76
C PHE A 20 17.21 11.06 7.60
N TRP A 21 16.55 11.10 6.45
CA TRP A 21 17.16 11.66 5.24
C TRP A 21 17.23 13.18 5.18
N PHE A 22 16.17 13.89 5.54
CA PHE A 22 16.12 15.35 5.46
C PHE A 22 16.27 16.05 6.82
N TRP A 23 16.71 15.31 7.84
CA TRP A 23 16.76 15.78 9.23
C TRP A 23 17.74 16.95 9.47
N ARG A 24 18.73 17.15 8.59
CA ARG A 24 19.74 18.23 8.69
C ARG A 24 19.62 19.32 7.62
N THR A 25 18.57 19.30 6.81
CA THR A 25 18.50 20.10 5.58
C THR A 25 17.37 21.12 5.70
N PRO A 26 17.59 22.30 6.30
CA PRO A 26 16.57 23.34 6.48
C PRO A 26 16.33 24.16 5.20
N TYR A 27 16.54 23.60 4.02
CA TYR A 27 16.31 24.31 2.77
C TYR A 27 14.79 24.45 2.53
N PRO A 28 14.24 25.68 2.48
CA PRO A 28 12.85 25.89 2.14
C PRO A 28 12.67 25.67 0.63
N VAL A 29 11.81 24.72 0.27
CA VAL A 29 11.35 24.55 -1.11
C VAL A 29 10.22 25.54 -1.33
N PHE A 30 10.21 26.24 -2.47
CA PHE A 30 9.22 27.29 -2.77
C PHE A 30 9.16 28.47 -1.78
N GLY A 31 10.16 28.63 -0.91
CA GLY A 31 10.24 29.72 0.08
C GLY A 31 9.27 29.59 1.27
N ILE A 32 8.45 28.53 1.33
CA ILE A 32 7.42 28.34 2.38
C ILE A 32 7.43 26.90 2.93
N ILE A 33 7.76 25.90 2.12
CA ILE A 33 7.59 24.48 2.48
C ILE A 33 8.93 23.87 2.90
N PRO A 34 9.06 23.30 4.13
CA PRO A 34 10.24 22.54 4.51
C PRO A 34 10.42 21.34 3.58
N ILE A 35 11.65 21.07 3.13
CA ILE A 35 11.92 19.95 2.22
C ILE A 35 11.49 18.58 2.79
N GLY A 36 11.51 18.43 4.11
CA GLY A 36 10.94 17.25 4.79
C GLY A 36 9.44 17.09 4.56
N LEU A 37 8.67 18.20 4.57
CA LEU A 37 7.23 18.15 4.30
C LEU A 37 6.93 17.80 2.85
N PHE A 38 7.67 18.39 1.89
CA PHE A 38 7.54 18.03 0.48
C PHE A 38 7.87 16.54 0.25
N TYR A 39 8.91 16.05 0.91
CA TYR A 39 9.28 14.64 0.89
C TYR A 39 8.15 13.74 1.39
N HIS A 40 7.48 14.08 2.50
CA HIS A 40 6.32 13.32 2.99
C HIS A 40 5.13 13.32 2.03
N VAL A 41 4.88 14.43 1.32
CA VAL A 41 3.84 14.49 0.28
C VAL A 41 4.17 13.53 -0.85
N CYS A 42 5.40 13.57 -1.37
CA CYS A 42 5.85 12.62 -2.39
C CYS A 42 5.79 11.17 -1.90
N PHE A 43 6.19 10.93 -0.65
CA PHE A 43 6.12 9.61 -0.02
C PHE A 43 4.69 9.09 0.06
N SER A 44 3.73 9.93 0.46
CA SER A 44 2.31 9.56 0.55
C SER A 44 1.71 9.20 -0.82
N VAL A 45 2.10 9.92 -1.87
CA VAL A 45 1.71 9.59 -3.25
C VAL A 45 2.33 8.25 -3.69
N ALA A 46 3.61 8.04 -3.42
CA ALA A 46 4.29 6.78 -3.73
C ALA A 46 3.68 5.59 -2.98
N ALA A 47 3.33 5.76 -1.71
CA ALA A 47 2.64 4.76 -0.89
C ALA A 47 1.28 4.38 -1.48
N SER A 48 0.48 5.37 -1.88
CA SER A 48 -0.83 5.16 -2.51
C SER A 48 -0.71 4.38 -3.83
N LEU A 49 0.26 4.74 -4.67
CA LEU A 49 0.53 4.02 -5.93
C LEU A 49 1.00 2.58 -5.68
N LEU A 50 1.87 2.38 -4.69
CA LEU A 50 2.34 1.05 -4.31
C LEU A 50 1.18 0.18 -3.82
N MET A 51 0.30 0.72 -2.98
CA MET A 51 -0.89 0.02 -2.49
C MET A 51 -1.83 -0.36 -3.64
N TRP A 52 -2.07 0.57 -4.58
CA TRP A 52 -2.85 0.29 -5.78
C TRP A 52 -2.23 -0.85 -6.62
N LEU A 53 -0.91 -0.84 -6.79
CA LEU A 53 -0.19 -1.89 -7.51
C LEU A 53 -0.30 -3.25 -6.78
N LEU A 54 -0.21 -3.26 -5.45
CA LEU A 54 -0.37 -4.44 -4.62
C LEU A 54 -1.78 -5.03 -4.74
N VAL A 55 -2.82 -4.21 -4.65
CA VAL A 55 -4.21 -4.69 -4.84
C VAL A 55 -4.39 -5.24 -6.25
N ARG A 56 -3.85 -4.58 -7.28
CA ARG A 56 -3.99 -5.04 -8.67
C ARG A 56 -3.26 -6.37 -8.96
N HIS A 57 -2.10 -6.61 -8.34
CA HIS A 57 -1.23 -7.74 -8.68
C HIS A 57 -1.12 -8.85 -7.63
N ALA A 58 -1.29 -8.52 -6.35
CA ALA A 58 -1.11 -9.44 -5.23
C ALA A 58 -2.41 -9.85 -4.56
N TRP A 59 -3.54 -9.21 -4.90
CA TRP A 59 -4.84 -9.61 -4.38
C TRP A 59 -5.21 -11.02 -4.87
N PRO A 60 -5.36 -12.02 -3.97
CA PRO A 60 -5.61 -13.39 -4.37
C PRO A 60 -7.10 -13.60 -4.62
N HIS A 61 -7.46 -13.75 -5.90
CA HIS A 61 -8.84 -14.07 -6.34
C HIS A 61 -9.40 -15.37 -5.74
N HIS A 62 -8.56 -16.24 -5.19
CA HIS A 62 -9.00 -17.47 -4.51
C HIS A 62 -9.74 -17.16 -3.19
N LEU A 63 -9.37 -16.09 -2.47
CA LEU A 63 -10.05 -15.70 -1.24
C LEU A 63 -11.48 -15.24 -1.53
N GLU A 64 -11.70 -14.56 -2.66
CA GLU A 64 -13.05 -14.16 -3.09
C GLU A 64 -13.94 -15.38 -3.37
N ARG A 65 -13.40 -16.45 -3.96
CA ARG A 65 -14.17 -17.69 -4.21
C ARG A 65 -14.48 -18.48 -2.94
N GLU A 66 -13.70 -18.30 -1.89
CA GLU A 66 -13.94 -18.95 -0.60
C GLU A 66 -15.01 -18.19 0.19
N VAL A 67 -14.96 -16.86 0.19
CA VAL A 67 -16.03 -16.01 0.73
C VAL A 67 -17.36 -16.25 0.01
N GLU A 68 -17.36 -16.26 -1.33
CA GLU A 68 -18.58 -16.49 -2.11
C GLU A 68 -19.18 -17.90 -1.91
N ARG A 69 -18.33 -18.89 -1.60
CA ARG A 69 -18.79 -20.24 -1.23
C ARG A 69 -19.41 -20.27 0.17
N LEU A 70 -18.79 -19.60 1.15
CA LEU A 70 -19.31 -19.50 2.51
C LEU A 70 -20.66 -18.77 2.54
N ASP A 71 -20.81 -17.68 1.79
CA ASP A 71 -22.08 -16.95 1.66
C ASP A 71 -23.19 -17.83 1.03
N ALA A 72 -22.85 -18.67 0.06
CA ALA A 72 -23.79 -19.61 -0.56
C ALA A 72 -24.21 -20.74 0.40
N GLU A 73 -23.28 -21.30 1.18
CA GLU A 73 -23.57 -22.33 2.19
C GLU A 73 -24.43 -21.77 3.34
N GLU A 74 -24.22 -20.52 3.76
CA GLU A 74 -25.02 -19.86 4.78
C GLU A 74 -26.44 -19.51 4.28
N ALA A 75 -26.58 -19.13 3.00
CA ALA A 75 -27.87 -18.90 2.37
C ALA A 75 -28.69 -20.20 2.20
N GLU A 76 -28.06 -21.31 1.80
CA GLU A 76 -28.73 -22.61 1.69
C GLU A 76 -29.08 -23.19 3.06
N GLY A 77 -28.19 -23.08 4.06
CA GLY A 77 -28.46 -23.59 5.42
C GLY A 77 -29.44 -22.75 6.25
N GLY A 78 -29.71 -21.51 5.83
CA GLY A 78 -30.70 -20.61 6.46
C GLY A 78 -32.13 -20.82 5.97
N ASP A 79 -32.33 -21.40 4.79
CA ASP A 79 -33.66 -21.72 4.22
C ASP A 79 -34.24 -23.03 4.81
N GLU A 80 -33.39 -23.90 5.37
CA GLU A 80 -33.79 -25.19 5.97
C GLU A 80 -34.14 -25.14 7.47
N ARG A 81 -34.16 -23.96 8.12
CA ARG A 81 -34.51 -23.78 9.55
C ARG A 81 -35.77 -22.94 9.75
#